data_AF-A0A2N0RJP8-F1
#
_entry.id   AF-A0A2N0RJP8-F1
#
_cell.length_a   1.000
_cell.length_b   1.000
_cell.length_c   1.000
_cell.angle_alpha   90.00
_cell.angle_beta   90.00
_cell.angle_gamma   90.00
#
_symmetry.space_group_name_H-M   'P 1'
#
loop_
_entity.id
_entity.type
_entity.pdbx_description
1 polymer ?
#
loop_
_entity_poly.entity_id
_entity_poly.type
_entity_poly.pdbx_seq_one_letter_code
_entity_poly.pdbx_strand_id
1 'polypeptide(L)'
;MCLKDKETYTHLWKCEHLGQVNRNMIGKFQQHLHELILANSQVENVNSDDIFKEILRCRIWDFNKAYNLSMLAKGFIHIDLINLFKSYKILDKDKTKLLDGLVNKLIFDFKIFIWEYRNVKLADLEHQKGINAKIKKSANKSKLVANKLDKIVSSRWELWNSLVFEKGGHWSNF
;
A
#
# COMPACT_ATOMS: atom_id res chain seq x y z
N MET A 1 4.59 0.24 18.84
CA MET A 1 5.26 -0.02 17.54
C MET A 1 5.56 -1.50 17.48
N CYS A 2 5.37 -2.13 16.32
CA CYS A 2 5.74 -3.53 16.18
C CYS A 2 7.26 -3.67 16.16
N LEU A 3 7.80 -4.56 16.99
CA LEU A 3 9.23 -4.86 17.09
C LEU A 3 9.54 -6.27 16.58
N LYS A 4 8.72 -6.78 15.66
CA LYS A 4 8.92 -8.12 15.12
C LYS A 4 10.20 -8.12 14.28
N ASP A 5 11.13 -9.02 14.62
CA ASP A 5 12.47 -9.10 14.00
C ASP A 5 12.46 -9.19 12.47
N LYS A 6 11.38 -9.73 11.89
CA LYS A 6 11.16 -9.81 10.44
C LYS A 6 9.82 -9.17 10.07
N GLU A 7 9.81 -7.86 9.90
CA GLU A 7 8.70 -7.16 9.25
C GLU A 7 8.66 -7.50 7.76
N THR A 8 7.62 -8.20 7.33
CA THR A 8 7.37 -8.52 5.92
C THR A 8 6.36 -7.55 5.33
N TYR A 9 6.27 -7.50 3.99
CA TYR A 9 5.19 -6.81 3.26
C TYR A 9 3.84 -7.11 3.88
N THR A 10 3.45 -8.38 3.95
CA THR A 10 2.17 -8.82 4.50
C THR A 10 1.99 -8.43 5.97
N HIS A 11 3.06 -8.42 6.75
CA HIS A 11 2.97 -8.00 8.15
C HIS A 11 2.54 -6.55 8.30
N LEU A 12 3.09 -5.62 7.50
CA LEU A 12 2.76 -4.19 7.62
C LEU A 12 1.27 -3.90 7.38
N TRP A 13 0.64 -4.68 6.48
CA TRP A 13 -0.79 -4.59 6.21
C TRP A 13 -1.70 -5.15 7.32
N LYS A 14 -1.21 -6.12 8.09
CA LYS A 14 -1.99 -6.82 9.14
C LYS A 14 -1.56 -6.46 10.55
N CYS A 15 -0.57 -5.59 10.71
CA CYS A 15 -0.01 -5.27 12.01
C CYS A 15 -1.02 -4.50 12.86
N GLU A 16 -1.34 -5.03 14.04
CA GLU A 16 -2.28 -4.40 14.98
C GLU A 16 -1.80 -3.01 15.41
N HIS A 17 -0.49 -2.81 15.56
CA HIS A 17 0.10 -1.50 15.87
C HIS A 17 -0.04 -0.47 14.74
N LEU A 18 -0.35 -0.93 13.52
CA LEU A 18 -0.65 -0.09 12.36
C LEU A 18 -2.14 -0.10 12.03
N GLY A 19 -2.99 -0.75 12.83
CA GLY A 19 -4.40 -0.99 12.49
C GLY A 19 -5.18 0.29 12.19
N GLN A 20 -5.01 1.35 12.99
CA GLN A 20 -5.68 2.63 12.72
C GLN A 20 -5.17 3.31 11.45
N VAL A 21 -3.86 3.28 11.23
CA VAL A 21 -3.21 3.85 10.04
C VAL A 21 -3.68 3.12 8.78
N ASN A 22 -3.74 1.80 8.82
CA ASN A 22 -4.21 0.97 7.72
C ASN A 22 -5.69 1.26 7.41
N ARG A 23 -6.56 1.33 8.43
CA ARG A 23 -7.97 1.70 8.23
C ARG A 23 -8.13 3.08 7.59
N ASN A 24 -7.38 4.06 8.07
CA ASN A 24 -7.43 5.42 7.51
C ASN A 24 -7.00 5.44 6.04
N MET A 25 -5.93 4.71 5.70
CA MET A 25 -5.45 4.62 4.33
C MET A 25 -6.45 3.89 3.43
N ILE A 26 -7.01 2.77 3.89
CA ILE A 26 -8.06 2.03 3.16
C ILE A 26 -9.27 2.93 2.89
N GLY A 27 -9.72 3.70 3.88
CA GLY A 27 -10.82 4.65 3.69
C GLY A 27 -10.54 5.69 2.61
N LYS A 28 -9.32 6.24 2.57
CA LYS A 28 -8.89 7.18 1.51
C LYS A 28 -8.83 6.50 0.14
N PHE A 29 -8.38 5.25 0.10
CA PHE A 29 -8.32 4.48 -1.14
C PHE A 29 -9.73 4.16 -1.67
N GLN A 30 -10.66 3.79 -0.79
CA GLN A 30 -12.07 3.57 -1.11
C GLN A 30 -12.72 4.84 -1.68
N GLN A 31 -12.44 5.99 -1.07
CA GLN A 31 -12.90 7.29 -1.57
C GLN A 31 -12.34 7.60 -2.95
N HIS A 32 -11.05 7.34 -3.18
CA HIS A 32 -10.44 7.53 -4.48
C HIS A 32 -11.03 6.61 -5.57
N LEU A 33 -11.28 5.34 -5.22
CA LEU A 33 -11.96 4.40 -6.13
C LEU A 33 -13.39 4.86 -6.47
N HIS A 34 -14.10 5.43 -5.49
CA HIS A 34 -15.43 6.00 -5.69
C HIS A 34 -15.42 7.16 -6.69
N GLU A 35 -14.52 8.13 -6.49
CA GLU A 35 -14.34 9.27 -7.41
C GLU A 35 -13.96 8.81 -8.82
N LEU A 36 -13.09 7.80 -8.93
CA LEU A 36 -12.71 7.21 -10.21
C LEU A 36 -13.87 6.55 -10.92
N ILE A 37 -14.68 5.75 -10.22
CA ILE A 37 -15.85 5.10 -10.82
C ILE A 37 -16.86 6.14 -11.26
N LEU A 38 -17.15 7.13 -10.41
CA LEU A 38 -18.11 8.19 -10.72
C LEU A 38 -17.71 8.98 -11.96
N ALA A 39 -16.41 9.33 -12.09
CA ALA A 39 -15.89 10.09 -13.21
C ALA A 39 -15.85 9.31 -14.55
N ASN A 40 -15.87 7.98 -14.52
CA ASN A 40 -15.69 7.14 -15.71
C ASN A 40 -16.92 6.26 -16.05
N SER A 41 -17.94 6.25 -15.18
CA SER A 41 -19.17 5.49 -15.36
C SER A 41 -19.89 5.89 -16.65
N GLN A 42 -20.39 4.89 -17.38
CA GLN A 42 -21.28 5.10 -18.55
C GLN A 42 -22.74 4.84 -18.19
N VAL A 43 -23.04 4.62 -16.91
CA VAL A 43 -24.41 4.45 -16.41
C VAL A 43 -25.01 5.83 -16.16
N GLU A 44 -26.10 6.13 -16.87
CA GLU A 44 -26.88 7.36 -16.66
C GLU A 44 -27.52 7.37 -15.27
N ASN A 45 -27.54 8.54 -14.63
CA ASN A 45 -28.17 8.76 -13.31
C ASN A 45 -27.66 7.81 -12.21
N VAL A 46 -26.38 7.44 -12.26
CA VAL A 46 -25.78 6.57 -11.24
C VAL A 46 -25.85 7.25 -9.87
N ASN A 47 -26.34 6.52 -8.86
CA ASN A 47 -26.39 7.02 -7.50
C ASN A 47 -25.00 6.89 -6.84
N SER A 48 -24.42 8.02 -6.45
CA SER A 48 -23.12 8.10 -5.78
C SER A 48 -23.05 7.23 -4.51
N ASP A 49 -24.10 7.22 -3.70
CA ASP A 49 -24.14 6.45 -2.45
C ASP A 49 -24.19 4.95 -2.72
N ASP A 50 -24.85 4.53 -3.80
CA ASP A 50 -24.92 3.12 -4.17
C ASP A 50 -23.56 2.61 -4.67
N ILE A 51 -22.81 3.42 -5.43
CA ILE A 51 -21.40 3.14 -5.76
C ILE A 51 -20.59 2.93 -4.49
N PHE A 52 -20.71 3.85 -3.53
CA PHE A 52 -19.92 3.76 -2.30
C PHE A 52 -20.30 2.51 -1.48
N LYS A 53 -21.59 2.16 -1.38
CA LYS A 53 -22.04 0.92 -0.73
C LYS A 53 -21.50 -0.33 -1.42
N GLU A 54 -21.48 -0.38 -2.75
CA GLU A 54 -20.90 -1.50 -3.49
C GLU A 54 -19.39 -1.61 -3.27
N ILE A 55 -18.67 -0.49 -3.28
CA ILE A 55 -17.24 -0.44 -2.94
C ILE A 55 -17.03 -1.04 -1.54
N LEU A 56 -17.76 -0.58 -0.52
CA LEU A 56 -17.59 -1.07 0.86
C LEU A 56 -17.85 -2.57 1.02
N ARG A 57 -18.68 -3.17 0.15
CA ARG A 57 -18.99 -4.61 0.15
C ARG A 57 -17.90 -5.48 -0.49
N CYS A 58 -16.91 -4.89 -1.16
CA CYS A 58 -15.84 -5.66 -1.79
C CYS A 58 -15.01 -6.42 -0.74
N ARG A 59 -14.71 -7.69 -1.02
CA ARG A 59 -13.94 -8.58 -0.15
C ARG A 59 -12.45 -8.25 -0.12
N ILE A 60 -11.98 -7.44 -1.07
CA ILE A 60 -10.60 -6.95 -1.14
C ILE A 60 -10.17 -6.22 0.15
N TRP A 61 -11.12 -5.69 0.94
CA TRP A 61 -10.84 -5.03 2.22
C TRP A 61 -10.59 -5.98 3.38
N ASP A 62 -10.93 -7.27 3.26
CA ASP A 62 -10.73 -8.26 4.31
C ASP A 62 -9.31 -8.84 4.27
N PHE A 63 -8.44 -8.33 5.15
CA PHE A 63 -7.07 -8.78 5.26
C PHE A 63 -6.91 -10.19 5.86
N ASN A 64 -7.98 -10.84 6.32
CA ASN A 64 -7.92 -12.27 6.67
C ASN A 64 -7.96 -13.16 5.42
N LYS A 65 -8.36 -12.62 4.26
CA LYS A 65 -8.35 -13.35 2.99
C LYS A 65 -6.98 -13.32 2.33
N ALA A 66 -6.71 -14.35 1.51
CA ALA A 66 -5.49 -14.45 0.71
C ALA A 66 -5.40 -13.35 -0.35
N TYR A 67 -6.52 -13.04 -1.00
CA TYR A 67 -6.62 -11.99 -2.02
C TYR A 67 -7.27 -10.74 -1.40
N ASN A 68 -6.44 -9.89 -0.80
CA ASN A 68 -6.84 -8.60 -0.22
C ASN A 68 -6.14 -7.44 -0.95
N LEU A 69 -6.38 -6.21 -0.52
CA LEU A 69 -5.85 -4.99 -1.14
C LEU A 69 -4.33 -5.01 -1.31
N SER A 70 -3.59 -5.63 -0.39
CA SER A 70 -2.13 -5.71 -0.51
C SER A 70 -1.66 -6.47 -1.75
N MET A 71 -2.50 -7.33 -2.34
CA MET A 71 -2.17 -8.06 -3.58
C MET A 71 -2.27 -7.17 -4.82
N LEU A 72 -3.05 -6.07 -4.76
CA LEU A 72 -3.16 -5.13 -5.86
C LEU A 72 -1.82 -4.45 -6.17
N ALA A 73 -1.06 -4.07 -5.13
CA ALA A 73 0.28 -3.48 -5.33
C ALA A 73 1.28 -4.46 -5.96
N LYS A 74 0.99 -5.77 -5.95
CA LYS A 74 1.78 -6.82 -6.62
C LYS A 74 1.28 -7.13 -8.04
N GLY A 75 0.28 -6.40 -8.52
CA GLY A 75 -0.34 -6.61 -9.83
C GLY A 75 -1.49 -7.60 -9.88
N PHE A 76 -1.90 -8.18 -8.75
CA PHE A 76 -3.05 -9.08 -8.73
C PHE A 76 -4.34 -8.29 -8.53
N ILE A 77 -5.19 -8.31 -9.55
CA ILE A 77 -6.45 -7.57 -9.53
C ILE A 77 -7.54 -8.48 -8.93
N HIS A 78 -8.17 -8.01 -7.85
CA HIS A 78 -9.26 -8.74 -7.23
C HIS A 78 -10.52 -8.73 -8.11
N ILE A 79 -11.24 -9.84 -8.19
CA ILE A 79 -12.45 -9.98 -9.03
C ILE A 79 -13.52 -8.93 -8.70
N ASP A 80 -13.65 -8.53 -7.43
CA ASP A 80 -14.62 -7.51 -7.03
C ASP A 80 -14.35 -6.15 -7.70
N LEU A 81 -13.07 -5.76 -7.93
CA LEU A 81 -12.75 -4.53 -8.68
C LEU A 81 -13.17 -4.66 -10.15
N ILE A 82 -12.96 -5.84 -10.76
CA ILE A 82 -13.39 -6.11 -12.13
C ILE A 82 -14.91 -6.06 -12.23
N ASN A 83 -15.62 -6.60 -11.25
CA ASN A 83 -17.08 -6.58 -11.20
C ASN A 83 -17.61 -5.16 -11.05
N LEU A 84 -17.01 -4.32 -10.20
CA LEU A 84 -17.35 -2.89 -10.09
C LEU A 84 -17.23 -2.20 -11.46
N PHE A 85 -16.12 -2.39 -12.16
CA PHE A 85 -15.93 -1.76 -13.47
C PHE A 85 -16.93 -2.26 -14.52
N LYS A 86 -17.38 -3.51 -14.43
CA LYS A 86 -18.46 -4.04 -15.27
C LYS A 86 -19.81 -3.43 -14.91
N SER A 87 -20.16 -3.37 -13.62
CA SER A 87 -21.42 -2.81 -13.13
C SER A 87 -21.63 -1.37 -13.59
N TYR A 88 -20.55 -0.58 -13.60
CA TYR A 88 -20.60 0.83 -14.02
C TYR A 88 -20.21 1.07 -15.48
N LYS A 89 -20.18 0.01 -16.30
CA LYS A 89 -19.92 0.07 -17.74
C LYS A 89 -18.66 0.88 -18.10
N ILE A 90 -17.61 0.78 -17.27
CA ILE A 90 -16.33 1.42 -17.54
C ILE A 90 -15.79 0.90 -18.88
N LEU A 91 -15.36 1.80 -19.76
CA LEU A 91 -14.90 1.44 -21.11
C LEU A 91 -13.61 0.61 -21.05
N ASP A 92 -13.52 -0.44 -21.88
CA ASP A 92 -12.36 -1.35 -21.88
C ASP A 92 -11.03 -0.63 -22.13
N LYS A 93 -11.02 0.37 -23.02
CA LYS A 93 -9.84 1.19 -23.32
C LYS A 93 -9.30 1.95 -22.11
N ASP A 94 -10.16 2.25 -21.13
CA ASP A 94 -9.81 3.05 -19.95
C ASP A 94 -9.46 2.17 -18.75
N LYS A 95 -9.89 0.90 -18.73
CA LYS A 95 -9.68 -0.03 -17.60
C LYS A 95 -8.20 -0.18 -17.23
N THR A 96 -7.32 -0.40 -18.21
CA THR A 96 -5.88 -0.57 -17.95
C THR A 96 -5.30 0.68 -17.29
N LYS A 97 -5.60 1.86 -17.83
CA LYS A 97 -5.14 3.14 -17.28
C LYS A 97 -5.69 3.39 -15.86
N LEU A 98 -6.95 3.03 -15.61
CA LEU A 98 -7.56 3.16 -14.29
C LEU A 98 -6.93 2.20 -13.28
N LEU A 99 -6.65 0.95 -13.69
CA LEU A 99 -5.96 -0.03 -12.85
C LEU A 99 -4.54 0.41 -12.51
N ASP A 100 -3.78 0.89 -13.49
CA ASP A 100 -2.44 1.44 -13.27
C ASP A 100 -2.49 2.64 -12.31
N GLY A 101 -3.47 3.52 -12.48
CA GLY A 101 -3.73 4.63 -11.57
C GLY A 101 -4.01 4.17 -10.13
N LEU A 102 -4.86 3.14 -9.96
CA LEU A 102 -5.18 2.55 -8.66
C LEU A 102 -3.95 1.89 -8.00
N VAL A 103 -3.16 1.15 -8.77
CA VAL A 103 -1.92 0.52 -8.27
C VAL A 103 -0.94 1.60 -7.81
N ASN A 104 -0.70 2.63 -8.64
CA ASN A 104 0.19 3.73 -8.31
C ASN A 104 -0.27 4.50 -7.07
N LYS A 105 -1.58 4.77 -6.98
CA LYS A 105 -2.19 5.41 -5.82
C LYS A 105 -2.00 4.57 -4.56
N LEU A 106 -2.22 3.26 -4.64
CA LEU A 106 -2.05 2.35 -3.51
C LEU A 106 -0.59 2.32 -3.02
N ILE A 107 0.36 2.24 -3.94
CA ILE A 107 1.80 2.26 -3.64
C ILE A 107 2.18 3.57 -2.96
N PHE A 108 1.69 4.69 -3.48
CA PHE A 108 1.93 6.01 -2.91
C PHE A 108 1.33 6.14 -1.50
N ASP A 109 0.06 5.77 -1.33
CA ASP A 109 -0.63 5.84 -0.04
C ASP A 109 0.03 4.91 0.98
N PHE A 110 0.49 3.72 0.58
CA PHE A 110 1.25 2.82 1.45
C PHE A 110 2.56 3.47 1.91
N LYS A 111 3.31 4.09 0.99
CA LYS A 111 4.57 4.78 1.31
C LYS A 111 4.34 5.87 2.37
N ILE A 112 3.36 6.75 2.14
CA ILE A 112 3.11 7.90 3.01
C ILE A 112 2.50 7.46 4.35
N PHE A 113 1.41 6.68 4.31
CA PHE A 113 0.66 6.40 5.53
C PHE A 113 1.31 5.32 6.37
N ILE A 114 1.84 4.26 5.76
CA ILE A 114 2.33 3.09 6.50
C ILE A 114 3.83 3.16 6.70
N TRP A 115 4.59 3.27 5.60
CA TRP A 115 6.04 3.15 5.65
C TRP A 115 6.71 4.32 6.38
N GLU A 116 6.38 5.55 6.02
CA GLU A 116 6.94 6.74 6.66
C GLU A 116 6.53 6.83 8.14
N TYR A 117 5.25 6.61 8.44
CA TYR A 117 4.76 6.55 9.83
C TYR A 117 5.56 5.55 10.68
N ARG A 118 5.73 4.32 10.17
CA ARG A 118 6.50 3.27 10.87
C ARG A 118 7.95 3.70 11.10
N ASN A 119 8.58 4.36 10.12
CA ASN A 119 9.98 4.79 10.24
C ASN A 119 10.15 5.95 11.23
N VAL A 120 9.22 6.91 11.26
CA VAL A 120 9.21 7.96 12.28
C VAL A 120 9.10 7.35 13.68
N LYS A 121 8.16 6.42 13.86
CA LYS A 121 8.01 5.74 15.15
C LYS A 121 9.29 4.99 15.53
N LEU A 122 9.92 4.27 14.60
CA LEU A 122 11.18 3.57 14.86
C LEU A 122 12.27 4.54 15.32
N ALA A 123 12.41 5.69 14.65
CA ALA A 123 13.39 6.70 15.03
C ALA A 123 13.14 7.24 16.45
N ASP A 124 11.89 7.49 16.83
CA ASP A 124 11.52 7.93 18.19
C ASP A 124 11.96 6.91 19.24
N LEU A 125 11.70 5.61 18.99
CA LEU A 125 12.09 4.54 19.92
C LEU A 125 13.60 4.39 20.02
N GLU A 126 14.30 4.44 18.88
CA GLU A 126 15.76 4.41 18.87
C GLU A 126 16.33 5.57 19.69
N HIS A 127 15.76 6.78 19.55
CA HIS A 127 16.13 7.94 20.34
C HIS A 127 15.89 7.70 21.84
N GLN A 128 14.71 7.21 22.23
CA GLN A 128 14.37 6.87 23.62
C GLN A 128 15.29 5.81 24.24
N LYS A 129 15.82 4.89 23.43
CA LYS A 129 16.77 3.85 23.85
C LYS A 129 18.23 4.30 23.78
N GLY A 130 18.49 5.58 23.46
CA GLY A 130 19.85 6.11 23.30
C GLY A 130 20.60 5.54 22.08
N ILE A 131 19.90 4.86 21.17
CA ILE A 131 20.47 4.26 19.96
C ILE A 131 20.69 5.37 18.94
N ASN A 132 21.92 5.88 18.90
CA ASN A 132 22.34 6.90 17.95
C ASN A 132 22.98 6.30 16.69
N ALA A 133 23.22 7.16 15.70
CA ALA A 133 23.84 6.76 14.43
C ALA A 133 25.23 6.13 14.61
N LYS A 134 25.97 6.48 15.67
CA LYS A 134 27.30 5.92 15.96
C LYS A 134 27.18 4.44 16.38
N ILE A 135 26.22 4.11 17.24
CA ILE A 135 25.92 2.74 17.69
C ILE A 135 25.43 1.87 16.52
N LYS A 136 24.55 2.42 15.67
CA LYS A 136 24.10 1.72 14.45
C LYS A 136 25.25 1.51 13.46
N LYS A 137 26.12 2.51 13.29
CA LYS A 137 27.30 2.41 12.42
C LYS A 137 28.35 1.44 12.96
N SER A 138 28.52 1.31 14.29
CA SER A 138 29.43 0.31 14.86
C SER A 138 28.90 -1.10 14.72
N ALA A 139 27.57 -1.30 14.78
CA ALA A 139 26.93 -2.57 14.40
C ALA A 139 27.02 -2.83 12.88
N ASN A 140 26.91 -1.76 12.07
CA ASN A 140 27.01 -1.79 10.60
C ASN A 140 28.40 -1.44 10.06
N LYS A 141 29.50 -1.68 10.81
CA LYS A 141 30.86 -1.48 10.28
C LYS A 141 31.24 -2.47 9.16
N SER A 142 30.25 -3.17 8.60
CA SER A 142 30.30 -3.80 7.29
C SER A 142 29.67 -3.00 6.13
N LYS A 143 29.01 -1.83 6.30
CA LYS A 143 28.62 -0.94 5.17
C LYS A 143 28.08 0.46 5.55
N LEU A 144 28.93 1.46 5.25
CA LEU A 144 28.72 2.80 4.68
C LEU A 144 27.90 3.91 5.38
N VAL A 145 28.52 5.10 5.30
CA VAL A 145 28.35 6.34 6.08
C VAL A 145 27.23 7.25 5.57
N ALA A 146 26.75 8.11 6.46
CA ALA A 146 25.52 8.88 6.41
C ALA A 146 25.76 10.37 6.10
N ASN A 147 24.97 10.91 5.16
CA ASN A 147 24.45 12.27 5.02
C ASN A 147 23.04 12.22 4.39
N LYS A 148 22.18 11.35 4.94
CA LYS A 148 21.40 10.43 4.10
C LYS A 148 19.93 10.27 4.56
N LEU A 149 19.25 11.15 5.31
CA LEU A 149 17.93 10.76 5.88
C LEU A 149 16.80 10.67 4.83
N ASP A 150 16.56 11.71 4.02
CA ASP A 150 15.59 11.62 2.90
C ASP A 150 16.05 10.62 1.82
N LYS A 151 17.35 10.61 1.53
CA LYS A 151 17.97 9.59 0.68
C LYS A 151 17.86 8.18 1.28
N ILE A 152 17.78 8.00 2.59
CA ILE A 152 17.62 6.70 3.29
C ILE A 152 16.16 6.27 3.21
N VAL A 153 15.20 7.17 3.40
CA VAL A 153 13.78 6.81 3.29
C VAL A 153 13.46 6.40 1.85
N SER A 154 13.95 7.16 0.84
CA SER A 154 13.81 6.78 -0.57
C SER A 154 14.57 5.49 -0.89
N SER A 155 15.85 5.38 -0.53
CA SER A 155 16.64 4.17 -0.86
C SER A 155 16.21 2.93 -0.09
N ARG A 156 15.70 3.04 1.14
CA ARG A 156 15.11 1.89 1.85
C ARG A 156 13.76 1.51 1.29
N TRP A 157 12.96 2.48 0.86
CA TRP A 157 11.72 2.21 0.15
C TRP A 157 11.97 1.54 -1.20
N GLU A 158 12.93 2.05 -1.98
CA GLU A 158 13.36 1.49 -3.27
C GLU A 158 13.98 0.11 -3.11
N LEU A 159 14.87 -0.09 -2.13
CA LEU A 159 15.44 -1.39 -1.80
C LEU A 159 14.38 -2.35 -1.28
N TRP A 160 13.43 -1.88 -0.47
CA TRP A 160 12.35 -2.72 0.00
C TRP A 160 11.41 -3.09 -1.13
N ASN A 161 11.08 -2.16 -2.03
CA ASN A 161 10.36 -2.44 -3.26
C ASN A 161 11.13 -3.44 -4.12
N SER A 162 12.44 -3.25 -4.35
CA SER A 162 13.23 -4.21 -5.12
C SER A 162 13.21 -5.59 -4.48
N LEU A 163 13.37 -5.70 -3.15
CA LEU A 163 13.36 -6.98 -2.43
C LEU A 163 11.97 -7.63 -2.31
N VAL A 164 10.90 -6.83 -2.26
CA VAL A 164 9.50 -7.29 -2.18
C VAL A 164 8.99 -7.69 -3.55
N PHE A 165 9.41 -7.00 -4.62
CA PHE A 165 9.00 -7.25 -6.00
C PHE A 165 9.92 -8.23 -6.76
N GLU A 166 11.22 -8.31 -6.45
CA GLU A 166 12.13 -9.38 -6.96
C GLU A 166 11.68 -10.78 -6.50
N LYS A 167 10.91 -10.87 -5.41
CA LYS A 167 10.29 -12.12 -4.94
C LYS A 167 8.83 -12.30 -5.38
N GLY A 168 8.32 -11.49 -6.32
CA GLY A 168 7.05 -11.77 -7.02
C GLY A 168 6.17 -10.57 -7.38
N GLY A 169 6.61 -9.73 -8.32
CA GLY A 169 5.74 -8.94 -9.21
C GLY A 169 6.53 -8.56 -10.48
N HIS A 170 5.96 -8.25 -11.65
CA HIS A 170 4.57 -8.25 -12.13
C HIS A 170 4.23 -9.52 -12.95
N TRP A 171 5.20 -10.38 -13.26
CA TRP A 171 5.05 -11.53 -14.18
C TRP A 171 6.11 -12.63 -13.96
N SER A 172 6.57 -12.85 -12.74
CA SER A 172 7.76 -13.70 -12.51
C SER A 172 7.49 -15.19 -12.28
N ASN A 173 6.27 -15.70 -12.50
CA ASN A 173 6.00 -17.16 -12.54
C ASN A 173 4.72 -17.57 -13.33
N PHE A 174 4.34 -16.79 -14.35
CA PHE A 174 3.42 -17.24 -15.41
C PHE A 174 3.96 -16.74 -16.75
#